data_AF-A0A1X2LRN8-F1
#
_entry.id   AF-A0A1X2LRN8-F1
#
_cell.length_a   1.000
_cell.length_b   1.000
_cell.length_c   1.000
_cell.angle_alpha   90.00
_cell.angle_beta   90.00
_cell.angle_gamma   90.00
#
_symmetry.space_group_name_H-M   'P 1'
#
loop_
_entity.id
_entity.type
_entity.pdbx_description
1 polymer ?
#
loop_
_entity_poly.entity_id
_entity_poly.type
_entity_poly.pdbx_seq_one_letter_code
_entity_poly.pdbx_strand_id
1 'polypeptide(L)'
;MTTSTATEQRDFLHSAVFYHSQREYRDFVVRFVVEGLAMDEPVLVAVPAARLASLLADLRDASAGSTAELRMADMTEVGRNPSRFLAIESSFVAKYPDRRVRIVSELVWPGRTADECLACVQHEALVNTALANQSVSGLCLYDASRLEEDVLAAARNTHPLLWKCGSAYRNSEYAPEDTLARCNQPLPPNAGAVTYTVRNSADLRPARSFAVDYAGWVGLSRDGIESLQVIANELATNSLQYTGGACRLAFWRHDDHLVCEARDGGCLDDPLAGRRLPGAAGNASRGLFLVNAMADLVRSHTTASGTTIQAYVRLDRWHGPTG
;
A
#
# COMPACT_ATOMS: atom_id res chain seq x y z
N MET A 1 -42.21 -22.10 14.39
CA MET A 1 -40.87 -22.69 14.60
C MET A 1 -39.93 -22.01 13.64
N THR A 2 -39.16 -21.07 14.16
CA THR A 2 -38.19 -20.23 13.45
C THR A 2 -36.83 -20.91 13.49
N THR A 3 -36.34 -21.41 12.36
CA THR A 3 -35.01 -22.00 12.24
C THR A 3 -34.05 -21.02 11.59
N SER A 4 -33.17 -20.48 12.44
CA SER A 4 -31.75 -20.21 12.21
C SER A 4 -31.36 -19.50 10.90
N THR A 5 -31.29 -18.17 10.96
CA THR A 5 -30.40 -17.40 10.08
C THR A 5 -28.95 -17.78 10.40
N ALA A 6 -28.33 -18.56 9.52
CA ALA A 6 -26.90 -18.78 9.53
C ALA A 6 -26.21 -17.41 9.52
N THR A 7 -25.44 -17.13 10.55
CA THR A 7 -24.57 -15.96 10.60
C THR A 7 -23.51 -16.18 9.52
N GLU A 8 -23.68 -15.57 8.35
CA GLU A 8 -22.66 -15.62 7.29
C GLU A 8 -21.34 -15.15 7.90
N GLN A 9 -20.36 -16.06 7.94
CA GLN A 9 -19.09 -15.80 8.58
C GLN A 9 -18.35 -14.74 7.76
N ARG A 10 -18.22 -13.53 8.33
CA ARG A 10 -17.47 -12.42 7.73
C ARG A 10 -15.97 -12.69 7.84
N ASP A 11 -15.50 -13.53 6.93
CA ASP A 11 -14.10 -13.96 6.88
C ASP A 11 -13.39 -13.37 5.66
N PHE A 12 -12.20 -12.82 5.91
CA PHE A 12 -11.25 -12.45 4.86
C PHE A 12 -10.42 -13.67 4.44
N LEU A 13 -10.60 -14.09 3.19
CA LEU A 13 -9.87 -15.18 2.57
C LEU A 13 -8.74 -14.60 1.73
N HIS A 14 -7.55 -14.46 2.33
CA HIS A 14 -6.38 -13.94 1.64
C HIS A 14 -5.55 -15.07 1.03
N SER A 15 -5.46 -15.12 -0.30
CA SER A 15 -4.85 -16.23 -1.02
C SER A 15 -3.86 -15.78 -2.09
N ALA A 16 -2.75 -16.51 -2.24
CA ALA A 16 -1.77 -16.26 -3.31
C ALA A 16 -1.79 -17.35 -4.41
N VAL A 17 -1.55 -16.92 -5.64
CA VAL A 17 -1.27 -17.78 -6.81
C VAL A 17 0.14 -17.50 -7.30
N PHE A 18 0.94 -18.55 -7.42
CA PHE A 18 2.25 -18.53 -8.05
C PHE A 18 2.14 -19.06 -9.48
N TYR A 19 2.02 -18.16 -10.45
CA TYR A 19 1.86 -18.52 -11.85
C TYR A 19 3.20 -18.53 -12.59
N HIS A 20 3.30 -19.36 -13.63
CA HIS A 20 4.53 -19.56 -14.41
C HIS A 20 4.34 -19.22 -15.89
N SER A 21 3.13 -18.84 -16.30
CA SER A 21 2.85 -18.48 -17.69
C SER A 21 1.71 -17.46 -17.80
N GLN A 22 1.67 -16.75 -18.93
CA GLN A 22 0.57 -15.83 -19.27
C GLN A 22 -0.78 -16.53 -19.35
N ARG A 23 -0.80 -17.79 -19.81
CA ARG A 23 -2.03 -18.58 -19.90
C ARG A 23 -2.56 -18.89 -18.50
N GLU A 24 -1.69 -19.38 -17.62
CA GLU A 24 -2.06 -19.66 -16.23
C GLU A 24 -2.57 -18.41 -15.53
N TYR A 25 -1.87 -17.28 -15.66
CA TYR A 25 -2.29 -15.98 -15.17
C TYR A 25 -3.73 -15.63 -15.60
N ARG A 26 -3.98 -15.67 -16.91
CA ARG A 26 -5.28 -15.34 -17.50
C ARG A 26 -6.38 -16.29 -17.02
N ASP A 27 -6.13 -17.59 -17.08
CA ASP A 27 -7.10 -18.62 -16.69
C ASP A 27 -7.51 -18.47 -15.21
N PHE A 28 -6.56 -18.20 -14.31
CA PHE A 28 -6.87 -17.95 -12.89
C PHE A 28 -7.70 -16.69 -12.67
N VAL A 29 -7.28 -15.55 -13.24
CA VAL A 29 -7.94 -14.26 -13.02
C VAL A 29 -9.35 -14.27 -13.61
N VAL A 30 -9.51 -14.72 -14.86
CA VAL A 30 -10.82 -14.76 -15.52
C VAL A 30 -11.77 -15.70 -14.78
N ARG A 31 -11.32 -16.90 -14.41
CA ARG A 31 -12.14 -17.83 -13.62
C ARG A 31 -12.61 -17.20 -12.31
N PHE A 32 -11.69 -16.60 -11.56
CA PHE A 32 -12.00 -15.98 -10.27
C PHE A 32 -13.01 -14.84 -10.39
N VAL A 33 -12.92 -14.04 -11.46
CA VAL A 33 -13.86 -12.95 -11.76
C VAL A 33 -15.23 -13.52 -12.18
N VAL A 34 -15.28 -14.45 -13.12
CA VAL A 34 -16.53 -15.07 -13.62
C VAL A 34 -17.30 -15.72 -12.48
N GLU A 35 -16.63 -16.49 -11.61
CA GLU A 35 -17.25 -17.11 -10.45
C GLU A 35 -17.83 -16.08 -9.47
N GLY A 36 -17.13 -14.96 -9.25
CA GLY A 36 -17.64 -13.88 -8.39
C GLY A 36 -18.88 -13.22 -8.98
N LEU A 37 -18.82 -12.84 -10.26
CA LEU A 37 -19.94 -12.20 -10.95
C LEU A 37 -21.17 -13.10 -11.04
N ALA A 38 -20.99 -14.42 -11.19
CA ALA A 38 -22.07 -15.40 -11.17
C ALA A 38 -22.76 -15.52 -9.80
N MET A 39 -22.05 -15.22 -8.71
CA MET A 39 -22.55 -15.23 -7.34
C MET A 39 -23.03 -13.85 -6.87
N ASP A 40 -23.13 -12.87 -7.78
CA ASP A 40 -23.40 -11.46 -7.47
C ASP A 40 -22.41 -10.89 -6.41
N GLU A 41 -21.13 -11.26 -6.52
CA GLU A 41 -20.04 -10.71 -5.71
C GLU A 41 -19.32 -9.60 -6.52
N PRO A 42 -19.29 -8.34 -6.04
CA PRO A 42 -18.54 -7.27 -6.70
C PRO A 42 -17.05 -7.60 -6.76
N VAL A 43 -16.39 -7.24 -7.87
CA VAL A 43 -15.00 -7.59 -8.15
C VAL A 43 -14.14 -6.35 -8.40
N LEU A 44 -13.02 -6.23 -7.68
CA LEU A 44 -11.95 -5.29 -7.98
C LEU A 44 -10.76 -6.04 -8.58
N VAL A 45 -10.35 -5.67 -9.79
CA VAL A 45 -9.12 -6.16 -10.44
C VAL A 45 -8.10 -5.05 -10.48
N ALA A 46 -7.07 -5.14 -9.63
CA ALA A 46 -6.00 -4.18 -9.50
C ALA A 46 -4.66 -4.82 -9.90
N VAL A 47 -4.29 -4.71 -11.18
CA VAL A 47 -3.05 -5.31 -11.73
C VAL A 47 -2.36 -4.28 -12.63
N PRO A 48 -1.06 -4.45 -12.98
CA PRO A 48 -0.38 -3.50 -13.85
C PRO A 48 -1.11 -3.25 -15.18
N ALA A 49 -1.05 -2.02 -15.71
CA ALA A 49 -1.74 -1.63 -16.95
C ALA A 49 -1.56 -2.62 -18.12
N ALA A 50 -0.34 -3.12 -18.34
CA ALA A 50 -0.06 -4.08 -19.40
C ALA A 50 -0.84 -5.40 -19.21
N ARG A 51 -1.01 -5.84 -17.96
CA ARG A 51 -1.79 -7.03 -17.61
C ARG A 51 -3.28 -6.76 -17.75
N LEU A 52 -3.78 -5.60 -17.29
CA LEU A 52 -5.18 -5.18 -17.52
C LEU A 52 -5.53 -5.19 -19.01
N ALA A 53 -4.66 -4.63 -19.85
CA ALA A 53 -4.87 -4.60 -21.30
C ALA A 53 -5.01 -6.03 -21.88
N SER A 54 -4.24 -6.99 -21.37
CA SER A 54 -4.32 -8.40 -21.80
C SER A 54 -5.61 -9.12 -21.35
N LEU A 55 -6.24 -8.67 -20.26
CA LEU A 55 -7.45 -9.26 -19.70
C LEU A 55 -8.74 -8.57 -20.16
N LEU A 56 -8.64 -7.39 -20.76
CA LEU A 56 -9.78 -6.49 -20.96
C LEU A 56 -10.94 -7.10 -21.76
N ALA A 57 -10.63 -7.90 -22.79
CA ALA A 57 -11.65 -8.56 -23.59
C ALA A 57 -12.43 -9.59 -22.77
N ASP A 58 -11.74 -10.45 -22.02
CA ASP A 58 -12.37 -11.50 -21.21
C ASP A 58 -13.16 -10.92 -20.04
N LEU A 59 -12.61 -9.88 -19.40
CA LEU A 59 -13.27 -9.22 -18.28
C LEU A 59 -14.57 -8.53 -18.73
N ARG A 60 -14.58 -7.93 -19.93
CA ARG A 60 -15.80 -7.35 -20.52
C ARG A 60 -16.83 -8.43 -20.82
N ASP A 61 -16.42 -9.53 -21.44
CA ASP A 61 -17.30 -10.65 -21.74
C ASP A 61 -17.88 -11.29 -20.46
N ALA A 62 -17.04 -11.51 -19.45
CA ALA A 62 -17.46 -12.01 -18.13
C ALA A 62 -18.47 -11.09 -17.43
N SER A 63 -18.34 -9.78 -17.61
CA SER A 63 -19.27 -8.79 -17.05
C SER A 63 -20.56 -8.61 -17.86
N ALA A 64 -20.62 -9.13 -19.09
CA ALA A 64 -21.75 -8.95 -19.96
C ALA A 64 -22.99 -9.66 -19.37
N GLY A 65 -23.97 -8.87 -18.92
CA GLY A 65 -25.19 -9.39 -18.32
C GLY A 65 -25.12 -9.65 -16.82
N SER A 66 -24.00 -9.36 -16.15
CA SER A 66 -23.93 -9.37 -14.68
C SER A 66 -24.44 -8.05 -14.09
N THR A 67 -25.13 -8.13 -12.95
CA THR A 67 -25.52 -6.96 -12.14
C THR A 67 -24.45 -6.55 -11.13
N ALA A 68 -23.46 -7.42 -10.88
CA ALA A 68 -22.37 -7.13 -9.97
C ALA A 68 -21.37 -6.16 -10.61
N GLU A 69 -20.80 -5.28 -9.79
CA GLU A 69 -19.80 -4.33 -10.25
C GLU A 69 -18.47 -5.02 -10.54
N LEU A 70 -17.90 -4.76 -11.71
CA LEU A 70 -16.51 -5.05 -12.03
C LEU A 70 -15.73 -3.75 -12.14
N ARG A 71 -14.84 -3.50 -11.17
CA ARG A 71 -13.94 -2.35 -11.16
C ARG A 71 -12.53 -2.77 -11.53
N MET A 72 -11.90 -2.06 -12.45
CA MET A 72 -10.51 -2.26 -12.83
C MET A 72 -9.67 -1.04 -12.38
N ALA A 73 -8.47 -1.28 -11.88
CA ALA A 73 -7.54 -0.24 -11.45
C ALA A 73 -6.10 -0.59 -11.84
N ASP A 74 -5.35 0.39 -12.36
CA ASP A 74 -3.94 0.18 -12.69
C ASP A 74 -3.08 0.19 -11.42
N MET A 75 -2.57 -0.98 -11.05
CA MET A 75 -1.77 -1.14 -9.83
C MET A 75 -0.47 -0.32 -9.84
N THR A 76 0.07 0.02 -11.03
CA THR A 76 1.29 0.85 -11.11
C THR A 76 1.06 2.31 -10.71
N GLU A 77 -0.20 2.75 -10.74
CA GLU A 77 -0.63 4.08 -10.28
C GLU A 77 -1.24 4.00 -8.87
N VAL A 78 -2.24 3.14 -8.66
CA VAL A 78 -2.97 3.09 -7.40
C VAL A 78 -2.21 2.44 -6.25
N GLY A 79 -1.29 1.54 -6.59
CA GLY A 79 -0.43 0.81 -5.66
C GLY A 79 1.03 1.24 -5.72
N ARG A 80 1.35 2.39 -6.35
CA ARG A 80 2.72 2.93 -6.37
C ARG A 80 3.29 2.98 -4.94
N ASN A 81 2.50 3.55 -4.02
CA ASN A 81 2.64 3.36 -2.58
C ASN A 81 1.68 2.26 -2.11
N PRO A 82 2.17 1.07 -1.69
CA PRO A 82 1.32 -0.02 -1.21
C PRO A 82 0.43 0.36 -0.01
N SER A 83 0.86 1.33 0.82
CA SER A 83 0.05 1.82 1.94
C SER A 83 -1.25 2.50 1.48
N ARG A 84 -1.29 3.08 0.28
CA ARG A 84 -2.51 3.69 -0.30
C ARG A 84 -3.51 2.66 -0.77
N PHE A 85 -3.02 1.51 -1.22
CA PHE A 85 -3.87 0.47 -1.80
C PHE A 85 -4.90 -0.05 -0.78
N LEU A 86 -4.52 -0.16 0.50
CA LEU A 86 -5.43 -0.57 1.56
C LEU A 86 -6.66 0.33 1.70
N ALA A 87 -6.50 1.63 1.47
CA ALA A 87 -7.63 2.57 1.49
C ALA A 87 -8.61 2.30 0.35
N ILE A 88 -8.09 1.92 -0.82
CA ILE A 88 -8.88 1.58 -2.01
C ILE A 88 -9.64 0.28 -1.78
N GLU A 89 -8.98 -0.74 -1.24
CA GLU A 89 -9.62 -2.00 -0.84
C GLU A 89 -10.72 -1.74 0.18
N SER A 90 -10.40 -1.00 1.26
CA SER A 90 -11.36 -0.66 2.31
C SER A 90 -12.56 0.13 1.78
N SER A 91 -12.35 1.11 0.89
CA SER A 91 -13.43 1.87 0.26
C SER A 91 -14.29 1.00 -0.66
N PHE A 92 -13.70 0.05 -1.39
CA PHE A 92 -14.44 -0.86 -2.24
C PHE A 92 -15.29 -1.82 -1.41
N VAL A 93 -14.72 -2.39 -0.35
CA VAL A 93 -15.43 -3.26 0.60
C VAL A 93 -16.57 -2.51 1.30
N ALA A 94 -16.34 -1.27 1.75
CA ALA A 94 -17.34 -0.47 2.45
C ALA A 94 -18.59 -0.13 1.60
N LYS A 95 -18.49 -0.21 0.27
CA LYS A 95 -19.64 -0.03 -0.63
C LYS A 95 -20.64 -1.20 -0.56
N TYR A 96 -20.21 -2.35 -0.04
CA TYR A 96 -20.98 -3.60 -0.04
C TYR A 96 -20.97 -4.29 1.33
N PRO A 97 -21.56 -3.67 2.37
CA PRO A 97 -21.50 -4.17 3.75
C PRO A 97 -22.17 -5.55 3.97
N ASP A 98 -23.09 -5.91 3.08
CA ASP A 98 -23.91 -7.14 3.17
C ASP A 98 -23.61 -8.14 2.05
N ARG A 99 -22.53 -7.94 1.28
CA ARG A 99 -22.14 -8.84 0.18
C ARG A 99 -20.67 -9.21 0.29
N ARG A 100 -20.33 -10.43 -0.12
CA ARG A 100 -18.94 -10.82 -0.31
C ARG A 100 -18.36 -10.07 -1.52
N VAL A 101 -17.13 -9.58 -1.36
CA VAL A 101 -16.38 -8.84 -2.38
C VAL A 101 -15.15 -9.65 -2.78
N ARG A 102 -14.82 -9.65 -4.07
CA ARG A 102 -13.59 -10.25 -4.60
C ARG A 102 -12.57 -9.19 -4.97
N ILE A 103 -11.32 -9.40 -4.59
CA ILE A 103 -10.21 -8.49 -4.93
C ILE A 103 -9.10 -9.33 -5.55
N VAL A 104 -8.69 -8.95 -6.77
CA VAL A 104 -7.51 -9.48 -7.45
C VAL A 104 -6.43 -8.41 -7.42
N SER A 105 -5.23 -8.74 -6.95
CA SER A 105 -4.12 -7.80 -6.86
C SER A 105 -2.81 -8.42 -7.38
N GLU A 106 -1.98 -7.61 -8.05
CA GLU A 106 -0.60 -7.96 -8.40
C GLU A 106 0.31 -6.83 -7.90
N LEU A 107 0.64 -6.86 -6.60
CA LEU A 107 1.37 -5.80 -5.90
C LEU A 107 2.86 -5.78 -6.23
N VAL A 108 3.45 -6.93 -6.55
CA VAL A 108 4.87 -7.06 -6.90
C VAL A 108 4.99 -7.48 -8.37
N TRP A 109 5.67 -6.65 -9.15
CA TRP A 109 5.97 -6.91 -10.56
C TRP A 109 7.42 -6.57 -10.86
N PRO A 110 7.99 -7.12 -11.96
CA PRO A 110 9.34 -6.80 -12.37
C PRO A 110 9.54 -5.30 -12.60
N GLY A 111 10.53 -4.72 -11.93
CA GLY A 111 10.87 -3.29 -12.00
C GLY A 111 10.67 -2.52 -10.70
N ARG A 112 10.03 -3.11 -9.68
CA ARG A 112 10.06 -2.55 -8.32
C ARG A 112 11.46 -2.68 -7.71
N THR A 113 11.87 -1.66 -6.98
CA THR A 113 13.08 -1.66 -6.15
C THR A 113 12.92 -2.57 -4.94
N ALA A 114 14.02 -2.93 -4.28
CA ALA A 114 13.99 -3.71 -3.05
C ALA A 114 13.15 -3.05 -1.95
N ASP A 115 13.23 -1.71 -1.83
CA ASP A 115 12.48 -0.92 -0.87
C ASP A 115 10.97 -0.92 -1.15
N GLU A 116 10.57 -0.84 -2.42
CA GLU A 116 9.18 -0.95 -2.83
C GLU A 116 8.65 -2.38 -2.60
N CYS A 117 9.43 -3.41 -2.92
CA CYS A 117 9.07 -4.80 -2.64
C CYS A 117 8.87 -5.04 -1.13
N LEU A 118 9.73 -4.48 -0.28
CA LEU A 118 9.58 -4.57 1.18
C LEU A 118 8.27 -3.91 1.65
N ALA A 119 7.93 -2.75 1.09
CA ALA A 119 6.66 -2.08 1.39
C ALA A 119 5.43 -2.88 0.92
N CYS A 120 5.54 -3.58 -0.22
CA CYS A 120 4.50 -4.52 -0.66
C CYS A 120 4.34 -5.68 0.32
N VAL A 121 5.43 -6.33 0.73
CA VAL A 121 5.39 -7.42 1.72
C VAL A 121 4.78 -6.96 3.05
N GLN A 122 5.11 -5.75 3.50
CA GLN A 122 4.50 -5.16 4.68
C GLN A 122 2.98 -4.96 4.50
N HIS A 123 2.54 -4.47 3.33
CA HIS A 123 1.12 -4.35 3.02
C HIS A 123 0.43 -5.72 3.04
N GLU A 124 1.00 -6.74 2.39
CA GLU A 124 0.44 -8.11 2.32
C GLU A 124 0.28 -8.75 3.71
N ALA A 125 1.18 -8.45 4.65
CA ALA A 125 1.01 -8.90 6.02
C ALA A 125 -0.13 -8.13 6.74
N LEU A 126 -0.18 -6.80 6.59
CA LEU A 126 -1.13 -5.93 7.30
C LEU A 126 -2.57 -6.04 6.81
N VAL A 127 -2.80 -6.37 5.54
CA VAL A 127 -4.15 -6.51 4.98
C VAL A 127 -4.94 -7.61 5.70
N ASN A 128 -4.27 -8.68 6.17
CA ASN A 128 -4.88 -9.74 6.98
C ASN A 128 -5.57 -9.19 8.22
N THR A 129 -4.91 -8.28 8.95
CA THR A 129 -5.49 -7.64 10.14
C THR A 129 -6.52 -6.57 9.77
N ALA A 130 -6.26 -5.81 8.71
CA ALA A 130 -7.12 -4.69 8.31
C ALA A 130 -8.52 -5.16 7.84
N LEU A 131 -8.57 -6.30 7.14
CA LEU A 131 -9.79 -6.84 6.56
C LEU A 131 -10.34 -8.07 7.30
N ALA A 132 -9.73 -8.50 8.41
CA ALA A 132 -10.04 -9.75 9.12
C ALA A 132 -11.56 -10.04 9.31
N ASN A 133 -12.36 -9.01 9.58
CA ASN A 133 -13.79 -9.11 9.87
C ASN A 133 -14.69 -8.69 8.68
N GLN A 134 -14.15 -8.71 7.47
CA GLN A 134 -14.85 -8.32 6.23
C GLN A 134 -15.07 -9.55 5.36
N SER A 135 -16.23 -9.65 4.71
CA SER A 135 -16.53 -10.71 3.74
C SER A 135 -15.77 -10.47 2.43
N VAL A 136 -14.48 -10.78 2.41
CA VAL A 136 -13.59 -10.52 1.27
C VAL A 136 -12.88 -11.78 0.84
N SER A 137 -12.80 -12.01 -0.47
CA SER A 137 -11.95 -13.02 -1.09
C SER A 137 -10.83 -12.31 -1.85
N GLY A 138 -9.61 -12.31 -1.30
CA GLY A 138 -8.42 -11.72 -1.89
C GLY A 138 -7.60 -12.76 -2.65
N LEU A 139 -7.22 -12.43 -3.88
CA LEU A 139 -6.37 -13.21 -4.76
C LEU A 139 -5.15 -12.38 -5.17
N CYS A 140 -4.01 -12.63 -4.53
CA CYS A 140 -2.75 -11.98 -4.86
C CYS A 140 -1.96 -12.83 -5.88
N LEU A 141 -1.46 -12.17 -6.92
CA LEU A 141 -0.79 -12.80 -8.06
C LEU A 141 0.72 -12.58 -7.98
N TYR A 142 1.49 -13.65 -8.16
CA TYR A 142 2.95 -13.64 -8.15
C TYR A 142 3.50 -14.38 -9.38
N ASP A 143 4.30 -13.68 -10.19
CA ASP A 143 4.98 -14.26 -11.37
C ASP A 143 6.20 -15.08 -10.93
N ALA A 144 5.99 -16.36 -10.61
CA ALA A 144 7.05 -17.25 -10.14
C ALA A 144 8.12 -17.55 -11.20
N SER A 145 7.89 -17.17 -12.46
CA SER A 145 8.90 -17.26 -13.52
C SER A 145 9.87 -16.08 -13.56
N ARG A 146 9.54 -14.97 -12.87
CA ARG A 146 10.29 -13.71 -12.95
C ARG A 146 10.65 -13.09 -11.60
N LEU A 147 9.96 -13.47 -10.53
CA LEU A 147 10.23 -12.96 -9.19
C LEU A 147 11.29 -13.82 -8.49
N GLU A 148 12.16 -13.15 -7.74
CA GLU A 148 13.18 -13.78 -6.90
C GLU A 148 12.54 -14.63 -5.79
N GLU A 149 13.20 -15.71 -5.37
CA GLU A 149 12.67 -16.64 -4.36
C GLU A 149 12.41 -15.94 -3.01
N ASP A 150 13.19 -14.93 -2.63
CA ASP A 150 12.96 -14.17 -1.40
C ASP A 150 11.59 -13.47 -1.39
N VAL A 151 11.13 -12.98 -2.55
CA VAL A 151 9.79 -12.38 -2.69
C VAL A 151 8.71 -13.45 -2.60
N LEU A 152 8.92 -14.61 -3.24
CA LEU A 152 7.97 -15.72 -3.20
C LEU A 152 7.85 -16.31 -1.79
N ALA A 153 8.98 -16.45 -1.07
CA ALA A 153 9.01 -16.87 0.31
C ALA A 153 8.30 -15.85 1.21
N ALA A 154 8.49 -14.54 1.00
CA ALA A 154 7.73 -13.52 1.71
C ALA A 154 6.22 -13.65 1.44
N ALA A 155 5.81 -13.90 0.20
CA ALA A 155 4.40 -14.15 -0.13
C ALA A 155 3.85 -15.39 0.59
N ARG A 156 4.59 -16.50 0.67
CA ARG A 156 4.18 -17.65 1.49
C ARG A 156 4.03 -17.28 2.96
N ASN A 157 4.88 -16.42 3.52
CA ASN A 157 4.74 -16.04 4.92
C ASN A 157 3.57 -15.08 5.20
N THR A 158 3.02 -14.39 4.20
CA THR A 158 1.92 -13.41 4.38
C THR A 158 0.54 -13.90 3.98
N HIS A 159 0.43 -15.04 3.29
CA HIS A 159 -0.85 -15.55 2.80
C HIS A 159 -1.29 -16.82 3.54
N PRO A 160 -2.43 -16.82 4.24
CA PRO A 160 -2.94 -18.00 4.96
C PRO A 160 -3.40 -19.11 4.01
N LEU A 161 -3.70 -18.78 2.76
CA LEU A 161 -4.10 -19.71 1.72
C LEU A 161 -3.17 -19.61 0.50
N LEU A 162 -2.85 -20.74 -0.11
CA LEU A 162 -2.15 -20.80 -1.40
C LEU A 162 -3.00 -21.57 -2.40
N TRP A 163 -2.93 -21.18 -3.67
CA TRP A 163 -3.56 -21.92 -4.76
C TRP A 163 -2.58 -22.88 -5.41
N LYS A 164 -3.02 -24.12 -5.63
CA LYS A 164 -2.29 -25.13 -6.40
C LYS A 164 -3.27 -26.08 -7.07
N CYS A 165 -3.02 -26.44 -8.33
CA CYS A 165 -3.84 -27.40 -9.08
C CYS A 165 -5.35 -27.08 -9.07
N GLY A 166 -5.71 -25.79 -9.10
CA GLY A 166 -7.10 -25.36 -9.21
C GLY A 166 -7.88 -25.27 -7.91
N SER A 167 -7.27 -25.54 -6.75
CA SER A 167 -7.89 -25.36 -5.43
C SER A 167 -6.98 -24.57 -4.45
N ALA A 168 -7.60 -23.90 -3.48
CA ALA A 168 -6.90 -23.25 -2.39
C ALA A 168 -6.68 -24.23 -1.23
N TYR A 169 -5.50 -24.18 -0.60
CA TYR A 169 -5.18 -24.97 0.58
C TYR A 169 -4.56 -24.09 1.67
N ARG A 170 -4.70 -24.53 2.93
CA ARG A 170 -4.09 -23.84 4.09
C ARG A 170 -2.58 -23.91 4.01
N ASN A 171 -1.96 -22.76 4.20
CA ASN A 171 -0.51 -22.61 4.14
C ASN A 171 0.11 -22.80 5.53
N SER A 172 1.02 -23.76 5.67
CA SER A 172 1.75 -24.00 6.93
C SER A 172 2.88 -23.02 7.19
N GLU A 173 3.31 -22.27 6.18
CA GLU A 173 4.38 -21.25 6.28
C GLU A 173 3.83 -19.87 6.70
N TYR A 174 2.51 -19.73 6.88
CA TYR A 174 1.89 -18.44 7.22
C TYR A 174 2.39 -17.93 8.58
N ALA A 175 3.12 -16.80 8.54
CA ALA A 175 3.77 -16.13 9.67
C ALA A 175 3.87 -14.62 9.41
N PRO A 176 2.72 -13.90 9.38
CA PRO A 176 2.70 -12.48 9.03
C PRO A 176 3.37 -11.61 10.09
N GLU A 177 3.31 -11.95 11.37
CA GLU A 177 3.95 -11.18 12.45
C GLU A 177 5.48 -11.21 12.34
N ASP A 178 6.06 -12.39 12.09
CA ASP A 178 7.50 -12.53 11.84
C ASP A 178 7.93 -11.78 10.58
N THR A 179 7.07 -11.76 9.56
CA THR A 179 7.30 -11.00 8.34
C THR A 179 7.30 -9.50 8.60
N LEU A 180 6.34 -9.00 9.38
CA LEU A 180 6.29 -7.59 9.77
C LEU A 180 7.53 -7.17 10.57
N ALA A 181 7.99 -8.02 11.49
CA ALA A 181 9.22 -7.78 12.23
C ALA A 181 10.44 -7.67 11.30
N ARG A 182 10.55 -8.52 10.27
CA ARG A 182 11.61 -8.44 9.25
C ARG A 182 11.49 -7.21 8.36
N CYS A 183 10.27 -6.73 8.09
CA CYS A 183 10.04 -5.52 7.32
C CYS A 183 10.42 -4.23 8.06
N ASN A 184 10.47 -4.24 9.41
CA ASN A 184 10.89 -3.12 10.23
C ASN A 184 12.43 -2.94 10.19
N GLN A 185 12.95 -2.59 9.02
CA GLN A 185 14.38 -2.41 8.79
C GLN A 185 14.83 -0.99 9.16
N PRO A 186 16.02 -0.82 9.77
CA PRO A 186 16.57 0.50 10.07
C PRO A 186 16.69 1.40 8.84
N LEU A 187 16.34 2.68 9.02
CA LEU A 187 16.49 3.72 8.00
C LEU A 187 17.71 4.60 8.36
N PRO A 188 18.89 4.34 7.79
CA PRO A 188 20.12 5.06 8.16
C PRO A 188 20.02 6.54 7.78
N PRO A 189 20.61 7.45 8.59
CA PRO A 189 20.62 8.87 8.27
C PRO A 189 21.48 9.13 7.03
N ASN A 190 21.06 10.10 6.21
CA ASN A 190 21.86 10.59 5.10
C ASN A 190 22.73 11.78 5.55
N ALA A 191 24.06 11.63 5.46
CA ALA A 191 25.02 12.66 5.87
C ALA A 191 24.92 13.96 5.04
N GLY A 192 24.42 13.88 3.80
CA GLY A 192 24.21 15.02 2.92
C GLY A 192 22.82 15.65 3.03
N ALA A 193 21.97 15.19 3.96
CA ALA A 193 20.64 15.74 4.13
C ALA A 193 20.67 17.16 4.72
N VAL A 194 19.83 18.03 4.18
CA VAL A 194 19.54 19.31 4.81
C VAL A 194 18.49 19.10 5.89
N THR A 195 18.71 19.64 7.08
CA THR A 195 17.86 19.34 8.25
C THR A 195 17.17 20.57 8.80
N TYR A 196 15.93 20.41 9.25
CA TYR A 196 15.19 21.42 9.99
C TYR A 196 14.61 20.78 11.25
N THR A 197 14.74 21.41 12.42
CA THR A 197 14.21 20.87 13.68
C THR A 197 13.00 21.66 14.15
N VAL A 198 11.85 21.00 14.21
CA VAL A 198 10.58 21.55 14.69
C VAL A 198 10.45 21.24 16.19
N ARG A 199 10.46 22.27 17.03
CA ARG A 199 10.37 22.11 18.50
C ARG A 199 8.96 22.35 19.03
N ASN A 200 8.20 23.19 18.35
CA ASN A 200 6.84 23.54 18.73
C ASN A 200 6.01 23.96 17.51
N SER A 201 4.73 24.28 17.72
CA SER A 201 3.80 24.63 16.66
C SER A 201 4.16 25.90 15.89
N ALA A 202 4.90 26.84 16.48
CA ALA A 202 5.35 28.05 15.78
C ALA A 202 6.39 27.73 14.69
N ASP A 203 7.14 26.63 14.85
CA ASP A 203 8.15 26.19 13.88
C ASP A 203 7.53 25.51 12.64
N LEU A 204 6.24 25.15 12.66
CA LEU A 204 5.59 24.46 11.54
C LEU A 204 5.52 25.32 10.28
N ARG A 205 5.24 26.63 10.41
CA ARG A 205 5.22 27.55 9.26
C ARG A 205 6.60 27.65 8.61
N PRO A 206 7.67 28.00 9.35
CA PRO A 206 9.03 28.01 8.82
C PRO A 206 9.49 26.66 8.25
N ALA A 207 9.16 25.54 8.89
CA ALA A 207 9.51 24.20 8.39
C ALA A 207 8.89 23.91 7.02
N ARG A 208 7.63 24.32 6.80
CA ARG A 208 6.98 24.21 5.48
C ARG A 208 7.67 25.07 4.43
N SER A 209 8.00 26.32 4.76
CA SER A 209 8.76 27.19 3.86
C SER A 209 10.11 26.58 3.49
N PHE A 210 10.84 26.05 4.47
CA PHE A 210 12.12 25.37 4.25
C PHE A 210 11.98 24.17 3.31
N ALA A 211 10.95 23.33 3.49
CA ALA A 211 10.69 22.19 2.61
C ALA A 211 10.39 22.63 1.17
N VAL A 212 9.58 23.68 0.99
CA VAL A 212 9.23 24.25 -0.32
C VAL A 212 10.46 24.82 -1.02
N ASP A 213 11.29 25.59 -0.30
CA ASP A 213 12.49 26.20 -0.86
C ASP A 213 13.49 25.12 -1.34
N TYR A 214 13.70 24.09 -0.52
CA TYR A 214 14.56 22.97 -0.90
C TYR A 214 13.99 22.17 -2.08
N ALA A 215 12.68 21.92 -2.10
CA ALA A 215 11.99 21.24 -3.18
C ALA A 215 12.15 21.95 -4.53
N GLY A 216 12.00 23.28 -4.53
CA GLY A 216 12.22 24.12 -5.70
C GLY A 216 13.67 24.06 -6.19
N TRP A 217 14.64 24.03 -5.27
CA TRP A 217 16.06 23.91 -5.61
C TRP A 217 16.42 22.56 -6.22
N VAL A 218 15.83 21.46 -5.74
CA VAL A 218 16.08 20.10 -6.27
C VAL A 218 15.30 19.81 -7.56
N GLY A 219 14.32 20.66 -7.91
CA GLY A 219 13.57 20.58 -9.16
C GLY A 219 12.32 19.69 -9.09
N LEU A 220 11.63 19.67 -7.95
CA LEU A 220 10.29 19.09 -7.88
C LEU A 220 9.30 19.89 -8.75
N SER A 221 8.34 19.17 -9.34
CA SER A 221 7.20 19.78 -10.01
C SER A 221 6.36 20.62 -9.03
N ARG A 222 5.50 21.49 -9.53
CA ARG A 222 4.58 22.25 -8.68
C ARG A 222 3.73 21.33 -7.80
N ASP A 223 3.15 20.29 -8.38
CA ASP A 223 2.33 19.32 -7.66
C ASP A 223 3.16 18.52 -6.63
N GLY A 224 4.42 18.24 -6.96
CA GLY A 224 5.38 17.60 -6.05
C GLY A 224 5.76 18.48 -4.87
N ILE A 225 5.93 19.80 -5.09
CA ILE A 225 6.17 20.79 -4.03
C ILE A 225 4.96 20.88 -3.10
N GLU A 226 3.75 20.97 -3.66
CA GLU A 226 2.50 21.01 -2.88
C GLU A 226 2.33 19.73 -2.04
N SER A 227 2.62 18.56 -2.62
CA SER A 227 2.61 17.26 -1.93
C SER A 227 3.63 17.21 -0.79
N LEU A 228 4.88 17.61 -1.06
CA LEU A 228 5.94 17.62 -0.06
C LEU A 228 5.63 18.56 1.10
N GLN A 229 5.05 19.73 0.81
CA GLN A 229 4.65 20.70 1.83
C GLN A 229 3.64 20.10 2.82
N VAL A 230 2.65 19.36 2.32
CA VAL A 230 1.69 18.64 3.16
C VAL A 230 2.37 17.52 3.93
N ILE A 231 3.19 16.69 3.26
CA ILE A 231 3.93 15.59 3.88
C ILE A 231 4.78 16.09 5.06
N ALA A 232 5.61 17.10 4.84
CA ALA A 232 6.47 17.67 5.89
C ALA A 232 5.65 18.25 7.05
N ASN A 233 4.52 18.89 6.75
CA ASN A 233 3.62 19.43 7.76
C ASN A 233 3.01 18.33 8.63
N GLU A 234 2.43 17.31 8.01
CA GLU A 234 1.72 16.25 8.71
C GLU A 234 2.69 15.39 9.52
N LEU A 235 3.87 15.07 8.98
CA LEU A 235 4.91 14.36 9.73
C LEU A 235 5.35 15.15 10.97
N ALA A 236 5.70 16.43 10.81
CA ALA A 236 6.11 17.26 11.94
C ALA A 236 4.98 17.45 12.97
N THR A 237 3.74 17.64 12.51
CA THR A 237 2.57 17.80 13.37
C THR A 237 2.31 16.53 14.17
N ASN A 238 2.37 15.36 13.54
CA ASN A 238 2.21 14.06 14.22
C ASN A 238 3.29 13.87 15.27
N SER A 239 4.57 14.11 14.93
CA SER A 239 5.66 14.01 15.90
C SER A 239 5.44 14.90 17.13
N LEU A 240 5.03 16.17 16.94
CA LEU A 240 4.76 17.08 18.05
C LEU A 240 3.59 16.60 18.93
N GLN A 241 2.53 16.04 18.32
CA GLN A 241 1.35 15.59 19.05
C GLN A 241 1.62 14.36 19.92
N TYR A 242 2.45 13.41 19.45
CA TYR A 242 2.63 12.12 20.12
C TYR A 242 3.85 12.01 21.01
N THR A 243 4.87 12.83 20.78
CA THR A 243 6.14 12.69 21.52
C THR A 243 6.33 13.74 22.60
N GLY A 244 5.61 14.87 22.50
CA GLY A 244 5.89 16.07 23.31
C GLY A 244 7.30 16.63 23.11
N GLY A 245 8.06 16.09 22.16
CA GLY A 245 9.46 16.40 21.88
C GLY A 245 9.65 16.98 20.48
N ALA A 246 10.89 17.34 20.16
CA ALA A 246 11.22 17.92 18.87
C ALA A 246 11.20 16.86 17.75
N CYS A 247 10.66 17.24 16.59
CA CYS A 247 10.77 16.49 15.35
C CYS A 247 11.96 16.99 14.55
N ARG A 248 12.85 16.09 14.12
CA ARG A 248 13.88 16.41 13.14
C ARG A 248 13.37 16.03 11.76
N LEU A 249 13.17 17.04 10.91
CA LEU A 249 12.98 16.86 9.48
C LEU A 249 14.34 16.83 8.79
N ALA A 250 14.49 15.97 7.79
CA ALA A 250 15.65 15.89 6.93
C ALA A 250 15.22 15.69 5.48
N PHE A 251 15.90 16.36 4.55
CA PHE A 251 15.56 16.30 3.12
C PHE A 251 16.81 16.02 2.30
N TRP A 252 16.69 15.12 1.32
CA TRP A 252 17.76 14.84 0.37
C TRP A 252 17.20 14.27 -0.94
N ARG A 253 18.01 14.31 -1.99
CA ARG A 253 17.72 13.59 -3.23
C ARG A 253 18.22 12.14 -3.12
N HIS A 254 17.36 11.19 -3.49
CA HIS A 254 17.68 9.77 -3.62
C HIS A 254 17.17 9.28 -4.98
N ASP A 255 18.09 9.04 -5.90
CA ASP A 255 17.80 8.69 -7.31
C ASP A 255 16.83 9.69 -7.97
N ASP A 256 15.64 9.21 -8.35
CA ASP A 256 14.55 9.95 -8.97
C ASP A 256 13.55 10.49 -7.93
N HIS A 257 13.88 10.49 -6.64
CA HIS A 257 13.01 10.97 -5.58
C HIS A 257 13.66 12.08 -4.75
N LEU A 258 12.84 12.98 -4.23
CA LEU A 258 13.12 13.75 -3.04
C LEU A 258 12.59 12.98 -1.83
N VAL A 259 13.44 12.73 -0.84
CA VAL A 259 13.04 12.13 0.43
C VAL A 259 12.79 13.21 1.46
N CYS A 260 11.64 13.16 2.10
CA CYS A 260 11.34 13.86 3.35
C CYS A 260 11.35 12.83 4.48
N GLU A 261 12.30 12.96 5.39
CA GLU A 261 12.37 12.14 6.59
C GLU A 261 11.93 12.93 7.81
N ALA A 262 11.16 12.30 8.67
CA ALA A 262 10.89 12.76 10.02
C ALA A 262 11.43 11.75 11.04
N ARG A 263 12.13 12.25 12.05
CA ARG A 263 12.59 11.47 13.20
C ARG A 263 12.17 12.12 14.51
N ASP A 264 11.65 11.31 15.41
CA ASP A 264 11.28 11.71 16.76
C ASP A 264 11.52 10.58 17.77
N GLY A 265 11.31 10.86 19.06
CA GLY A 265 11.46 9.90 20.16
C GLY A 265 10.21 9.09 20.48
N GLY A 266 9.16 9.16 19.65
CA GLY A 266 7.90 8.47 19.87
C GLY A 266 7.89 7.06 19.30
N CYS A 267 7.02 6.22 19.84
CA CYS A 267 6.76 4.89 19.29
C CYS A 267 5.43 4.91 18.52
N LEU A 268 5.48 4.53 17.24
CA LEU A 268 4.27 4.30 16.44
C LEU A 268 3.77 2.85 16.66
N ASP A 269 2.93 2.66 17.66
CA ASP A 269 2.48 1.33 18.10
C ASP A 269 1.44 0.66 17.17
N ASP A 270 0.64 1.45 16.45
CA ASP A 270 -0.34 0.92 15.48
C ASP A 270 0.29 0.84 14.08
N PRO A 271 0.63 -0.37 13.57
CA PRO A 271 1.24 -0.52 12.25
C PRO A 271 0.30 -0.15 11.09
N LEU A 272 -1.01 -0.04 11.37
CA LEU A 272 -2.04 0.39 10.42
C LEU A 272 -2.33 1.89 10.50
N ALA A 273 -1.61 2.64 11.34
CA ALA A 273 -1.70 4.09 11.42
C ALA A 273 -1.41 4.72 10.04
N GLY A 274 -2.31 5.59 9.59
CA GLY A 274 -2.23 6.23 8.28
C GLY A 274 -2.51 5.32 7.08
N ARG A 275 -2.88 4.05 7.28
CA ARG A 275 -3.27 3.14 6.19
C ARG A 275 -4.78 2.91 6.12
N ARG A 276 -5.45 3.04 7.28
CA ARG A 276 -6.93 2.99 7.37
C ARG A 276 -7.53 4.32 6.97
N LEU A 277 -8.73 4.27 6.36
CA LEU A 277 -9.53 5.48 6.12
C LEU A 277 -9.77 6.20 7.46
N PRO A 278 -9.49 7.51 7.55
CA PRO A 278 -9.70 8.25 8.79
C PRO A 278 -11.19 8.32 9.11
N GLY A 279 -11.57 7.88 10.31
CA GLY A 279 -12.91 8.13 10.86
C GLY A 279 -13.11 9.61 11.19
N ALA A 280 -14.36 10.02 11.40
CA ALA A 280 -14.72 11.43 11.62
C ALA A 280 -14.06 12.12 12.83
N ALA A 281 -13.45 11.37 13.76
CA ALA A 281 -12.99 11.87 15.06
C ALA A 281 -11.45 11.89 15.28
N GLY A 282 -10.63 11.40 14.33
CA GLY A 282 -9.17 11.26 14.54
C GLY A 282 -8.31 12.15 13.64
N ASN A 283 -7.73 13.23 14.18
CA ASN A 283 -6.88 14.15 13.41
C ASN A 283 -5.50 13.55 13.04
N ALA A 284 -4.93 12.74 13.91
CA ALA A 284 -3.59 12.21 13.73
C ALA A 284 -3.49 11.04 12.73
N SER A 285 -4.46 10.13 12.76
CA SER A 285 -4.56 9.08 11.74
C SER A 285 -4.79 9.69 10.34
N ARG A 286 -5.45 10.86 10.29
CA ARG A 286 -5.64 11.63 9.07
C ARG A 286 -4.34 12.22 8.53
N GLY A 287 -3.43 12.70 9.38
CA GLY A 287 -2.14 13.24 8.94
C GLY A 287 -1.28 12.18 8.26
N LEU A 288 -1.05 11.02 8.90
CA LEU A 288 -0.31 9.92 8.27
C LEU A 288 -1.03 9.35 7.05
N PHE A 289 -2.37 9.38 7.04
CA PHE A 289 -3.14 8.99 5.86
C PHE A 289 -2.87 9.91 4.66
N LEU A 290 -2.81 11.23 4.88
CA LEU A 290 -2.44 12.19 3.85
C LEU A 290 -1.01 11.98 3.35
N VAL A 291 -0.07 11.70 4.26
CA VAL A 291 1.32 11.37 3.90
C VAL A 291 1.34 10.15 2.96
N ASN A 292 0.68 9.06 3.33
CA ASN A 292 0.58 7.89 2.47
C ASN A 292 -0.10 8.21 1.14
N ALA A 293 -1.17 9.02 1.14
CA ALA A 293 -1.92 9.38 -0.05
C ALA A 293 -1.12 10.23 -1.06
N MET A 294 -0.15 11.04 -0.60
CA MET A 294 0.60 11.98 -1.44
C MET A 294 1.99 11.48 -1.82
N ALA A 295 2.62 10.66 -1.00
CA ALA A 295 3.94 10.11 -1.29
C ALA A 295 3.86 8.95 -2.30
N ASP A 296 4.89 8.83 -3.15
CA ASP A 296 5.08 7.70 -4.07
C ASP A 296 5.50 6.44 -3.32
N LEU A 297 6.21 6.58 -2.19
CA LEU A 297 6.56 5.50 -1.27
C LEU A 297 6.67 6.06 0.15
N VAL A 298 6.22 5.30 1.15
CA VAL A 298 6.48 5.60 2.57
C VAL A 298 7.13 4.39 3.22
N ARG A 299 8.27 4.61 3.85
CA ARG A 299 8.93 3.63 4.72
C ARG A 299 8.94 4.13 6.15
N SER A 300 8.79 3.21 7.09
CA SER A 300 8.87 3.52 8.52
C SER A 300 9.78 2.52 9.23
N HIS A 301 10.52 3.01 10.20
CA HIS A 301 11.25 2.20 11.16
C HIS A 301 10.89 2.66 12.56
N THR A 302 10.35 1.75 13.37
CA THR A 302 9.88 2.06 14.72
C THR A 302 10.61 1.20 15.74
N THR A 303 10.99 1.83 16.84
CA THR A 303 11.59 1.20 18.02
C THR A 303 10.96 1.78 19.28
N ALA A 304 11.17 1.14 20.42
CA ALA A 304 10.77 1.70 21.72
C ALA A 304 11.40 3.08 22.02
N SER A 305 12.49 3.44 21.33
CA SER A 305 13.21 4.70 21.51
C SER A 305 12.90 5.78 20.47
N GLY A 306 12.06 5.50 19.48
CA GLY A 306 11.75 6.46 18.43
C GLY A 306 11.25 5.87 17.13
N THR A 307 10.70 6.76 16.30
CA THR A 307 10.14 6.47 14.99
C THR A 307 10.87 7.29 13.94
N THR A 308 11.19 6.65 12.81
CA THR A 308 11.68 7.29 11.60
C THR A 308 10.71 7.00 10.47
N ILE A 309 10.22 8.04 9.80
CA ILE A 309 9.38 7.91 8.60
C ILE A 309 10.08 8.60 7.45
N GLN A 310 10.25 7.91 6.33
CA GLN A 310 10.75 8.46 5.07
C GLN A 310 9.61 8.43 4.04
N ALA A 311 9.26 9.61 3.54
CA ALA A 311 8.31 9.78 2.44
C ALA A 311 9.07 10.19 1.19
N TYR A 312 8.85 9.45 0.10
CA TYR A 312 9.51 9.63 -1.18
C TYR A 312 8.53 10.33 -2.13
N VAL A 313 8.97 11.43 -2.74
CA VAL A 313 8.21 12.19 -3.74
C VAL A 313 9.02 12.20 -5.02
N ARG A 314 8.45 11.71 -6.11
CA ARG A 314 9.16 11.56 -7.38
C ARG A 314 9.47 12.91 -7.98
N LEU A 315 10.71 13.05 -8.45
CA LEU A 315 11.15 14.19 -9.24
C LEU A 315 10.63 14.04 -10.67
N ASP A 316 10.33 15.16 -11.31
CA ASP A 316 10.08 15.11 -12.75
C ASP A 316 11.35 14.60 -13.43
N ARG A 317 11.20 13.60 -14.32
CA ARG A 317 12.30 13.19 -15.18
C ARG A 317 12.72 14.43 -15.97
N TRP A 318 13.93 14.91 -15.73
CA TRP A 318 14.54 15.94 -16.54
C TRP A 318 14.61 15.44 -17.98
N HIS A 319 13.67 15.87 -18.81
CA HIS A 319 13.80 15.75 -20.26
C HIS A 319 14.74 16.88 -20.65
N GLY A 320 16.03 16.58 -20.74
CA GLY A 320 16.99 17.52 -21.31
C GLY A 320 16.50 17.99 -22.68
N PRO A 321 16.86 19.21 -23.13
CA PRO A 321 16.44 19.68 -24.44
C PRO A 321 16.87 18.64 -25.47
N THR A 322 15.89 18.04 -26.14
CA THR A 322 16.13 17.24 -27.34
C THR A 322 16.82 18.18 -28.33
N GLY A 323 18.12 17.96 -28.54
CA GLY A 323 18.91 18.69 -29.54
C GLY A 323 18.50 18.35 -30.96
#